data_AF-A0A2V7U1D9-F1
#
_entry.id   AF-A0A2V7U1D9-F1
#
_cell.length_a   1.000
_cell.length_b   1.000
_cell.length_c   1.000
_cell.angle_alpha   90.00
_cell.angle_beta   90.00
_cell.angle_gamma   90.00
#
_symmetry.space_group_name_H-M   'P 1'
#
loop_
_entity.id
_entity.type
_entity.pdbx_description
1 polymer ?
#
loop_
_entity_poly.entity_id
_entity_poly.type
_entity_poly.pdbx_seq_one_letter_code
_entity_poly.pdbx_strand_id
1 'polypeptide(L)'
;CFAMLPSVAQLLLIVLDKANPLFPAAALEPDRVALATHIPAAFAESFGVFVLLAHGFILTAMLWGAVLAFLIDRRIGPAAAVLGIAAALALFGFIHSVLPTGGIYLPWRPVLLGSHTPYRWAAAYAMLAVMLLALSRTRAYADSVPMDRKVA
;
A
#
# COMPACT_ATOMS: atom_id res chain seq x y z
N CYS A 1 12.74 4.26 -8.22
CA CYS A 1 12.03 5.37 -7.54
C CYS A 1 10.76 4.94 -6.80
N PHE A 2 9.87 4.09 -7.38
CA PHE A 2 8.58 3.75 -6.76
C PHE A 2 8.65 3.20 -5.33
N ALA A 3 9.64 2.36 -5.02
CA ALA A 3 9.85 1.79 -3.68
C ALA A 3 10.28 2.80 -2.59
N MET A 4 10.66 4.04 -2.95
CA MET A 4 11.03 5.06 -1.96
C MET A 4 9.83 5.81 -1.38
N LEU A 5 8.67 5.73 -2.03
CA LEU A 5 7.47 6.47 -1.62
C LEU A 5 7.05 6.18 -0.16
N PRO A 6 7.06 4.92 0.33
CA PRO A 6 6.76 4.65 1.74
C PRO A 6 7.76 5.31 2.70
N SER A 7 9.05 5.36 2.36
CA SER A 7 10.07 6.01 3.19
C SER A 7 9.89 7.53 3.25
N VAL A 8 9.52 8.15 2.12
CA VAL A 8 9.19 9.58 2.08
C VAL A 8 7.92 9.86 2.90
N ALA A 9 6.90 9.00 2.81
CA ALA A 9 5.70 9.13 3.63
C ALA A 9 6.01 9.00 5.13
N GLN A 10 6.90 8.08 5.52
CA GLN A 10 7.36 7.95 6.90
C GLN A 10 8.07 9.22 7.39
N LEU A 11 8.94 9.81 6.57
CA LEU A 11 9.59 11.07 6.92
C LEU A 11 8.54 12.18 7.11
N LEU A 12 7.56 12.26 6.21
CA LEU A 12 6.48 13.23 6.30
C LEU A 12 5.64 13.02 7.56
N LEU A 13 5.30 11.77 7.90
CA LEU A 13 4.57 11.44 9.12
C LEU A 13 5.32 11.91 10.37
N ILE A 14 6.65 11.70 10.44
CA ILE A 14 7.48 12.18 11.56
C ILE A 14 7.45 13.71 11.66
N VAL A 15 7.48 14.42 10.53
CA VAL A 15 7.41 15.88 10.51
C VAL A 15 6.03 16.38 10.93
N LEU A 16 4.96 15.71 10.49
CA LEU A 16 3.58 16.05 10.84
C LEU A 16 3.28 15.80 12.32
N ASP A 17 3.71 14.66 12.86
CA ASP A 17 3.54 14.33 14.28
C ASP A 17 4.23 15.35 15.19
N LYS A 18 5.43 15.82 14.79
CA LYS A 18 6.12 16.92 15.48
C LYS A 18 5.40 18.26 15.37
N ALA A 19 4.70 18.51 14.27
CA ALA A 19 3.97 19.76 14.06
C ALA A 19 2.66 19.81 14.86
N ASN A 20 1.89 18.71 14.86
CA ASN A 20 0.70 18.56 15.68
C ASN A 20 0.37 17.08 15.91
N PRO A 21 0.28 16.60 17.16
CA PRO A 21 -0.02 15.21 17.48
C PRO A 21 -1.43 14.77 17.06
N LEU A 22 -2.30 15.70 16.63
CA LEU A 22 -3.61 15.38 16.09
C LEU A 22 -3.58 14.95 14.62
N PHE A 23 -2.54 15.28 13.85
CA PHE A 23 -2.51 14.95 12.41
C PHE A 23 -2.53 13.44 12.10
N PRO A 24 -1.85 12.56 12.87
CA PRO A 24 -1.95 11.12 12.66
C PRO A 24 -3.36 10.55 12.84
N ALA A 25 -4.21 11.21 13.64
CA ALA A 25 -5.61 10.80 13.85
C ALA A 25 -6.47 10.96 12.59
N ALA A 26 -6.01 11.72 11.60
CA ALA A 26 -6.71 11.93 10.34
C ALA A 26 -6.90 10.64 9.51
N ALA A 27 -6.16 9.56 9.83
CA ALA A 27 -6.34 8.26 9.21
C ALA A 27 -7.71 7.61 9.52
N LEU A 28 -8.30 7.93 10.67
CA LEU A 28 -9.61 7.42 11.10
C LEU A 28 -10.67 8.53 11.15
N GLU A 29 -10.29 9.72 11.59
CA GLU A 29 -11.22 10.83 11.87
C GLU A 29 -10.78 12.14 11.17
N PRO A 30 -10.72 12.18 9.83
CA PRO A 30 -10.24 13.36 9.09
C PRO A 30 -11.08 14.61 9.37
N ASP A 31 -12.41 14.48 9.51
CA ASP A 31 -13.32 15.61 9.81
C ASP A 31 -13.05 16.24 11.17
N ARG A 32 -12.70 15.41 12.16
CA ARG A 32 -12.37 15.89 13.51
C ARG A 32 -11.05 16.67 13.50
N VAL A 33 -10.06 16.18 12.76
CA VAL A 33 -8.77 16.87 12.60
C VAL A 33 -8.96 18.18 11.84
N ALA A 34 -9.75 18.17 10.77
CA ALA A 34 -10.09 19.36 10.00
C ALA A 34 -10.73 20.45 10.88
N LEU A 35 -11.71 20.07 11.70
CA LEU A 35 -12.38 20.99 12.62
C LEU A 35 -11.44 21.50 13.72
N ALA A 36 -10.63 20.62 14.32
CA ALA A 36 -9.72 20.99 15.41
C ALA A 36 -8.54 21.88 14.97
N THR A 37 -8.11 21.73 13.71
CA THR A 37 -6.93 22.44 13.17
C THR A 37 -7.29 23.54 12.16
N HIS A 38 -8.59 23.77 11.92
CA HIS A 38 -9.12 24.74 10.97
C HIS A 38 -8.54 24.59 9.54
N ILE A 39 -8.27 23.35 9.13
CA ILE A 39 -7.81 23.03 7.77
C ILE A 39 -8.96 22.46 6.94
N PRO A 40 -8.93 22.57 5.60
CA PRO A 40 -9.93 21.94 4.74
C PRO A 40 -9.96 20.42 4.94
N ALA A 41 -11.16 19.81 4.93
CA ALA A 41 -11.35 18.37 5.13
C ALA A 41 -10.54 17.53 4.11
N ALA A 42 -10.53 17.92 2.84
CA ALA A 42 -9.75 17.26 1.80
C ALA A 42 -8.23 17.26 2.08
N PHE A 43 -7.74 18.29 2.77
CA PHE A 43 -6.34 18.38 3.17
C PHE A 43 -6.06 17.46 4.37
N ALA A 44 -6.99 17.35 5.31
CA ALA A 44 -6.91 16.40 6.42
C ALA A 44 -6.92 14.94 5.92
N GLU A 45 -7.74 14.60 4.92
CA GLU A 45 -7.74 13.27 4.30
C GLU A 45 -6.37 12.87 3.71
N SER A 46 -5.65 13.85 3.12
CA SER A 46 -4.30 13.62 2.60
C SER A 46 -3.32 13.16 3.70
N PHE A 47 -3.47 13.68 4.93
CA PHE A 47 -2.67 13.21 6.06
C PHE A 47 -2.98 11.75 6.42
N GLY A 48 -4.25 11.34 6.35
CA GLY A 48 -4.63 9.95 6.52
C GLY A 48 -3.95 9.02 5.51
N VAL A 49 -3.81 9.45 4.25
CA VAL A 49 -3.08 8.70 3.22
C VAL A 49 -1.60 8.57 3.57
N PHE A 50 -0.96 9.63 4.07
CA PHE A 50 0.45 9.57 4.47
C PHE A 50 0.68 8.64 5.65
N VAL A 51 -0.20 8.67 6.66
CA VAL A 51 -0.17 7.74 7.80
C VAL A 51 -0.22 6.29 7.31
N LEU A 52 -1.17 6.00 6.42
CA LEU A 52 -1.28 4.68 5.78
C LEU A 52 -0.04 4.30 4.98
N LEU A 53 0.53 5.22 4.21
CA LEU A 53 1.69 4.91 3.37
C LEU A 53 2.98 4.74 4.19
N ALA A 54 3.06 5.42 5.34
CA ALA A 54 4.15 5.39 6.29
C ALA A 54 4.17 4.10 7.14
N HIS A 55 3.00 3.61 7.56
CA HIS A 55 2.94 2.40 8.37
C HIS A 55 3.34 1.15 7.59
N GLY A 56 4.40 0.49 8.07
CA GLY A 56 5.02 -0.64 7.39
C GLY A 56 5.91 -0.23 6.21
N PHE A 57 6.46 0.99 6.21
CA PHE A 57 7.23 1.52 5.08
C PHE A 57 8.37 0.60 4.61
N ILE A 58 9.09 -0.07 5.53
CA ILE A 58 10.21 -0.97 5.18
C ILE A 58 9.69 -2.15 4.35
N LEU A 59 8.71 -2.87 4.88
CA LEU A 59 8.12 -4.03 4.18
C LEU A 59 7.46 -3.61 2.87
N THR A 60 6.74 -2.48 2.87
CA THR A 60 6.10 -1.94 1.67
C THR A 60 7.14 -1.61 0.59
N ALA A 61 8.22 -0.91 0.96
CA ALA A 61 9.32 -0.58 0.04
C ALA A 61 10.00 -1.83 -0.51
N MET A 62 10.27 -2.82 0.34
CA MET A 62 10.88 -4.10 -0.07
C MET A 62 9.97 -4.87 -1.03
N LEU A 63 8.67 -4.99 -0.72
CA LEU A 63 7.70 -5.69 -1.57
C LEU A 63 7.53 -4.98 -2.90
N TRP A 64 7.37 -3.66 -2.92
CA TRP A 64 7.28 -2.88 -4.15
C TRP A 64 8.56 -2.95 -4.98
N GLY A 65 9.72 -2.94 -4.32
CA GLY A 65 11.01 -3.16 -4.96
C GLY A 65 11.11 -4.54 -5.60
N ALA A 66 10.68 -5.59 -4.90
CA ALA A 66 10.66 -6.95 -5.42
C ALA A 66 9.70 -7.11 -6.61
N VAL A 67 8.48 -6.53 -6.53
CA VAL A 67 7.54 -6.52 -7.67
C VAL A 67 8.16 -5.84 -8.88
N LEU A 68 8.78 -4.67 -8.69
CA LEU A 68 9.44 -3.94 -9.77
C LEU A 68 10.60 -4.74 -10.38
N ALA A 69 11.44 -5.34 -9.55
CA ALA A 69 12.54 -6.19 -10.01
C ALA A 69 12.03 -7.39 -10.83
N PHE A 70 11.02 -8.11 -10.33
CA PHE A 70 10.42 -9.22 -11.06
C PHE A 70 9.74 -8.79 -12.37
N LEU A 71 9.12 -7.61 -12.41
CA LEU A 71 8.56 -7.07 -13.65
C LEU A 71 9.66 -6.71 -14.67
N ILE A 72 10.77 -6.14 -14.22
CA ILE A 72 11.94 -5.86 -15.07
C ILE A 72 12.51 -7.16 -15.64
N ASP A 73 12.63 -8.20 -14.82
CA ASP A 73 13.10 -9.53 -15.23
C ASP A 73 12.08 -10.35 -16.06
N ARG A 74 10.89 -9.77 -16.29
CA ARG A 74 9.72 -10.39 -16.96
C ARG A 74 9.21 -11.66 -16.25
N ARG A 75 9.41 -11.76 -14.94
CA ARG A 75 8.95 -12.87 -14.10
C ARG A 75 7.58 -12.53 -13.49
N ILE A 76 6.54 -12.60 -14.32
CA ILE A 76 5.19 -12.16 -13.90
C ILE A 76 4.59 -13.05 -12.79
N GLY A 77 4.89 -14.36 -12.80
CA GLY A 77 4.45 -15.28 -11.73
C GLY A 77 4.95 -14.84 -10.35
N PRO A 78 6.28 -14.71 -10.14
CA PRO A 78 6.84 -14.17 -8.91
C PRO A 78 6.33 -12.77 -8.56
N ALA A 79 6.18 -11.85 -9.53
CA ALA A 79 5.61 -10.53 -9.26
C ALA A 79 4.18 -10.60 -8.69
N ALA A 80 3.32 -11.45 -9.26
CA ALA A 80 1.97 -11.67 -8.76
C ALA A 80 1.94 -12.33 -7.38
N ALA A 81 2.86 -13.27 -7.11
CA ALA A 81 2.99 -13.89 -5.80
C ALA A 81 3.36 -12.86 -4.71
N VAL A 82 4.31 -11.96 -5.00
CA VAL A 82 4.67 -10.88 -4.07
C VAL A 82 3.49 -9.94 -3.83
N LEU A 83 2.71 -9.60 -4.85
CA LEU A 83 1.48 -8.81 -4.68
C LEU A 83 0.41 -9.54 -3.84
N GLY A 84 0.29 -10.86 -3.99
CA GLY A 84 -0.58 -11.67 -3.13
C GLY A 84 -0.14 -11.66 -1.67
N ILE A 85 1.16 -11.73 -1.41
CA ILE A 85 1.74 -11.58 -0.06
C ILE A 85 1.46 -10.17 0.47
N ALA A 86 1.64 -9.13 -0.36
CA ALA A 86 1.32 -7.76 0.01
C ALA A 86 -0.17 -7.59 0.36
N ALA A 87 -1.08 -8.23 -0.39
CA ALA A 87 -2.51 -8.22 -0.09
C ALA A 87 -2.82 -8.81 1.30
N ALA A 88 -2.20 -9.95 1.63
CA ALA A 88 -2.35 -10.58 2.93
C ALA A 88 -1.79 -9.70 4.06
N LEU A 89 -0.58 -9.16 3.88
CA LEU A 89 0.04 -8.28 4.88
C LEU A 89 -0.75 -6.97 5.09
N ALA A 90 -1.33 -6.42 4.01
CA ALA A 90 -2.16 -5.21 4.07
C ALA A 90 -3.46 -5.47 4.84
N LEU A 91 -4.04 -6.66 4.71
CA LEU A 91 -5.28 -7.03 5.40
C LEU A 91 -5.14 -7.02 6.93
N PHE A 92 -3.98 -7.44 7.44
CA PHE A 92 -3.66 -7.47 8.87
C PHE A 92 -2.99 -6.18 9.38
N GLY A 93 -2.73 -5.20 8.51
CA GLY A 93 -2.05 -3.97 8.89
C GLY A 93 -0.55 -4.13 9.15
N PHE A 94 0.11 -5.20 8.65
CA PHE A 94 1.58 -5.26 8.63
C PHE A 94 2.17 -4.22 7.66
N ILE A 95 1.43 -3.93 6.60
CA ILE A 95 1.64 -2.79 5.70
C ILE A 95 0.33 -2.00 5.61
N HIS A 96 0.39 -0.68 5.47
CA HIS A 96 -0.80 0.18 5.42
C HIS A 96 -1.75 0.08 6.60
N SER A 97 -1.19 0.02 7.82
CA SER A 97 -2.00 0.06 9.03
C SER A 97 -2.84 1.34 9.08
N VAL A 98 -4.15 1.18 9.31
CA VAL A 98 -5.12 2.27 9.45
C VAL A 98 -5.13 2.86 10.87
N LEU A 99 -4.51 2.19 11.84
CA LEU A 99 -4.41 2.72 13.19
C LEU A 99 -3.40 3.87 13.20
N PRO A 100 -3.71 5.01 13.85
CA PRO A 100 -2.75 6.12 14.04
C PRO A 100 -1.47 5.69 14.77
N THR A 101 -1.55 4.60 15.56
CA THR A 101 -0.41 4.01 16.27
C THR A 101 0.44 3.10 15.39
N GLY A 102 -0.01 2.76 14.18
CA GLY A 102 0.65 1.79 13.30
C GLY A 102 0.59 0.34 13.78
N GLY A 103 -0.27 0.03 14.75
CA GLY A 103 -0.40 -1.31 15.29
C GLY A 103 -0.93 -2.33 14.28
N ILE A 104 -0.60 -3.60 14.50
CA ILE A 104 -1.19 -4.73 13.77
C ILE A 104 -2.59 -4.98 14.31
N TYR A 105 -3.53 -5.28 13.43
CA TYR A 105 -4.91 -5.53 13.82
C TYR A 105 -5.53 -6.68 13.04
N LEU A 106 -6.62 -7.21 13.58
CA LEU A 106 -7.48 -8.16 12.89
C LEU A 106 -8.66 -7.37 12.31
N PRO A 107 -8.99 -7.52 11.01
CA PRO A 107 -9.99 -6.67 10.35
C PRO A 107 -11.41 -6.87 10.90
N TRP A 108 -11.67 -7.98 11.59
CA TRP A 108 -12.94 -8.26 12.28
C TRP A 108 -12.99 -7.76 13.74
N ARG A 109 -12.00 -6.98 14.20
CA ARG A 109 -12.00 -6.42 15.56
C ARG A 109 -12.87 -5.17 15.68
N PRO A 110 -13.44 -4.92 16.86
CA PRO A 110 -14.32 -3.77 17.10
C PRO A 110 -13.68 -2.40 16.87
N VAL A 111 -12.36 -2.31 17.05
CA VAL A 111 -11.56 -1.10 16.73
C VAL A 111 -11.67 -0.67 15.26
N LEU A 112 -12.06 -1.56 14.35
CA LEU A 112 -12.20 -1.31 12.91
C LEU A 112 -13.63 -1.43 12.39
N LEU A 113 -14.65 -1.58 13.27
CA LEU A 113 -16.05 -1.89 12.89
C LEU A 113 -16.77 -0.85 12.00
N GLY A 114 -16.09 0.19 11.51
CA GLY A 114 -16.59 1.09 10.47
C GLY A 114 -15.61 1.39 9.33
N SER A 115 -14.37 0.86 9.36
CA SER A 115 -13.34 1.18 8.36
C SER A 115 -13.21 0.08 7.32
N HIS A 116 -13.70 0.35 6.10
CA HIS A 116 -13.53 -0.55 4.95
C HIS A 116 -12.14 -0.44 4.30
N THR A 117 -11.26 0.41 4.82
CA THR A 117 -9.94 0.72 4.26
C THR A 117 -9.01 -0.51 4.17
N PRO A 118 -8.87 -1.38 5.20
CA PRO A 118 -7.98 -2.55 5.10
C PRO A 118 -8.40 -3.49 3.97
N TYR A 119 -9.71 -3.69 3.79
CA TYR A 119 -10.26 -4.51 2.72
C TYR A 119 -10.02 -3.90 1.34
N ARG A 120 -10.14 -2.58 1.20
CA ARG A 120 -9.84 -1.88 -0.06
C ARG A 120 -8.37 -2.04 -0.48
N TRP A 121 -7.44 -1.95 0.46
CA TRP A 121 -6.01 -2.16 0.18
C TRP A 121 -5.70 -3.60 -0.21
N ALA A 122 -6.21 -4.56 0.56
CA ALA A 122 -6.04 -5.98 0.24
C ALA A 122 -6.65 -6.31 -1.14
N ALA A 123 -7.84 -5.80 -1.44
CA ALA A 123 -8.50 -5.97 -2.72
C ALA A 123 -7.72 -5.31 -3.88
N ALA A 124 -7.16 -4.11 -3.67
CA ALA A 124 -6.35 -3.44 -4.69
C ALA A 124 -5.10 -4.25 -5.06
N TYR A 125 -4.37 -4.76 -4.08
CA TYR A 125 -3.21 -5.63 -4.33
C TYR A 125 -3.59 -6.95 -4.99
N ALA A 126 -4.69 -7.58 -4.55
CA ALA A 126 -5.20 -8.80 -5.16
C ALA A 126 -5.65 -8.57 -6.62
N MET A 127 -6.37 -7.48 -6.88
CA MET A 127 -6.82 -7.11 -8.22
C MET A 127 -5.63 -6.85 -9.14
N LEU A 128 -4.59 -6.17 -8.65
CA LEU A 128 -3.35 -5.96 -9.40
C LEU A 128 -2.62 -7.27 -9.71
N ALA A 129 -2.56 -8.21 -8.74
CA ALA A 129 -1.98 -9.53 -8.96
C ALA A 129 -2.73 -10.31 -10.05
N VAL A 130 -4.07 -10.31 -9.99
CA VAL A 130 -4.93 -10.95 -11.00
C VAL A 130 -4.75 -10.29 -12.37
N MET A 131 -4.70 -8.95 -12.41
CA MET A 131 -4.50 -8.20 -13.65
C MET A 131 -3.15 -8.54 -14.31
N LEU A 132 -2.06 -8.63 -13.53
CA LEU A 132 -0.76 -9.04 -14.07
C LEU A 132 -0.79 -10.47 -14.62
N LEU A 133 -1.43 -11.40 -13.92
CA LEU A 133 -1.60 -12.79 -14.38
C LEU A 133 -2.52 -12.91 -15.60
N ALA A 134 -3.50 -12.02 -15.75
CA ALA A 134 -4.34 -11.95 -16.94
C ALA A 134 -3.52 -11.41 -18.12
N LEU A 135 -2.75 -10.35 -17.89
CA LEU A 135 -1.93 -9.71 -18.92
C LEU A 135 -0.80 -10.63 -19.40
N SER A 136 -0.20 -11.44 -18.52
CA SER A 136 0.81 -12.43 -18.90
C SER A 136 0.29 -13.53 -19.83
N ARG A 137 -1.04 -13.71 -19.92
CA ARG A 137 -1.67 -14.67 -20.84
C ARG A 137 -2.01 -14.08 -22.20
N THR A 138 -1.76 -12.79 -22.43
CA THR A 138 -2.07 -12.14 -23.71
C THR A 138 -1.02 -12.47 -24.78
N ARG A 139 -1.44 -12.51 -26.05
CA ARG A 139 -0.54 -12.72 -27.20
C ARG A 139 0.56 -11.66 -27.26
N ALA A 140 0.23 -10.40 -26.96
CA ALA A 140 1.20 -9.30 -26.89
C ALA A 140 2.36 -9.59 -25.90
N TYR A 141 2.08 -10.25 -24.78
CA TYR A 141 3.13 -10.69 -23.87
C TYR A 141 3.98 -11.82 -24.48
N ALA A 142 3.36 -12.81 -25.13
CA ALA A 142 4.06 -13.93 -25.77
C ALA A 142 4.92 -13.52 -26.97
N ASP A 143 4.47 -12.51 -27.72
CA ASP A 143 5.14 -11.99 -28.92
C ASP A 143 6.32 -11.09 -28.57
N SER A 144 6.29 -10.46 -27.39
CA SER A 144 7.38 -9.62 -26.89
C SER A 144 8.49 -10.41 -26.18
N VAL A 145 8.39 -11.75 -26.09
CA VAL A 145 9.46 -12.62 -25.55
C VAL A 145 10.44 -12.96 -26.68
N PRO A 146 11.74 -12.60 -26.56
CA PRO A 146 12.77 -12.94 -27.54
C PRO A 146 12.85 -14.44 -27.79
N MET A 147 13.11 -14.84 -29.05
CA MET A 147 13.10 -16.25 -29.46
C MET A 147 14.14 -17.13 -28.74
N ASP A 148 15.23 -16.57 -28.20
CA ASP A 148 16.24 -17.38 -27.47
C ASP A 148 15.71 -17.96 -26.16
N ARG A 149 14.72 -17.31 -25.53
CA ARG A 149 14.18 -17.68 -24.22
C ARG A 149 13.01 -18.66 -24.31
N LYS A 150 12.55 -18.97 -25.53
CA LYS A 150 11.47 -19.95 -25.77
C LYS A 150 11.98 -21.40 -25.83
N VAL A 151 13.30 -21.60 -25.89
CA VAL A 151 13.95 -22.91 -26.14
C VAL A 151 14.71 -23.41 -24.89
N ALA A 152 14.79 -22.60 -23.83
CA ALA A 152 15.35 -22.97 -22.52
C ALA A 152 14.22 -23.20 -21.51
#